data_AF-A0A4Z2C862-F1
#
_entry.id   AF-A0A4Z2C862-F1
#
_cell.length_a   1.000
_cell.length_b   1.000
_cell.length_c   1.000
_cell.angle_alpha   90.00
_cell.angle_beta   90.00
_cell.angle_gamma   90.00
#
_symmetry.space_group_name_H-M   'P 1'
#
loop_
_entity.id
_entity.type
_entity.pdbx_description
1 polymer ?
#
loop_
_entity_poly.entity_id
_entity_poly.type
_entity_poly.pdbx_seq_one_letter_code
_entity_poly.pdbx_strand_id
1 'polypeptide(L)'
;MKPNSNYLIEVRGYNTAGYGPPSERLQIRTKKAPPSQAPRIIGKRLKGQTINIAWENAQPLPDEAAIDGYKVLYRKQGQVLGTLYTTSRLYIDLPLPAEGDYVVEVRAHTEGGDGAVAQIQITGSGGVMAARSLALILLALLCLNL
;
A
#
# COMPACT_ATOMS: atom_id res chain seq x y z
N MET A 1 -20.57 -8.92 -1.13
CA MET A 1 -21.61 -8.71 -0.10
C MET A 1 -21.52 -7.27 0.37
N LYS A 2 -22.63 -6.61 0.73
CA LYS A 2 -22.60 -5.26 1.30
C LYS A 2 -21.86 -5.33 2.65
N PRO A 3 -20.93 -4.41 2.96
CA PRO A 3 -20.28 -4.36 4.25
C PRO A 3 -21.28 -4.17 5.40
N ASN A 4 -20.89 -4.60 6.60
CA ASN A 4 -21.64 -4.41 7.84
C ASN A 4 -23.13 -4.84 7.77
N SER A 5 -23.44 -5.86 6.97
CA SER A 5 -24.79 -6.30 6.67
C SER A 5 -25.01 -7.76 7.08
N ASN A 6 -26.21 -8.06 7.56
CA ASN A 6 -26.63 -9.42 7.91
C ASN A 6 -27.07 -10.19 6.65
N TYR A 7 -26.71 -11.46 6.58
CA TYR A 7 -27.04 -12.38 5.50
C TYR A 7 -27.50 -13.72 6.08
N LEU A 8 -28.43 -14.34 5.37
CA LEU A 8 -28.84 -15.71 5.61
C LEU A 8 -28.34 -16.57 4.45
N ILE A 9 -27.57 -17.61 4.76
CA ILE A 9 -26.92 -18.47 3.76
C ILE A 9 -27.46 -19.87 3.90
N GLU A 10 -27.82 -20.49 2.78
CA GLU A 10 -28.14 -21.91 2.66
C GLU A 10 -27.40 -22.47 1.43
N VAL A 11 -27.07 -23.75 1.47
CA VAL A 11 -26.38 -24.47 0.38
C VAL A 11 -27.32 -25.55 -0.17
N ARG A 12 -27.35 -25.71 -1.49
CA ARG A 12 -28.13 -26.75 -2.18
C ARG A 12 -27.21 -27.54 -3.10
N GLY A 13 -27.34 -28.86 -3.09
CA GLY A 13 -26.73 -29.70 -4.12
C GLY A 13 -27.43 -29.50 -5.46
N TYR A 14 -26.70 -29.55 -6.56
CA TYR A 14 -27.25 -29.46 -7.92
C TYR A 14 -26.68 -30.57 -8.79
N ASN A 15 -27.55 -31.28 -9.51
CA ASN A 15 -27.17 -32.27 -10.53
C ASN A 15 -28.11 -32.19 -11.75
N THR A 16 -27.99 -33.13 -12.69
CA THR A 16 -28.83 -33.17 -13.90
C THR A 16 -30.33 -33.36 -13.63
N ALA A 17 -30.71 -33.86 -12.45
CA ALA A 17 -32.10 -33.98 -12.02
C ALA A 17 -32.64 -32.70 -11.34
N GLY A 18 -31.77 -31.72 -11.03
CA GLY A 18 -32.14 -30.43 -10.45
C GLY A 18 -31.47 -30.15 -9.12
N TYR A 19 -32.07 -29.24 -8.34
CA TYR A 19 -31.60 -28.88 -7.00
C TYR A 19 -32.13 -29.83 -5.93
N GLY A 20 -31.24 -30.26 -5.04
CA GLY A 20 -31.61 -30.95 -3.81
C GLY A 20 -32.20 -30.00 -2.75
N PRO A 21 -32.62 -30.56 -1.61
CA PRO A 21 -33.11 -29.75 -0.48
C PRO A 21 -32.01 -28.79 0.04
N PRO A 22 -32.40 -27.64 0.60
CA PRO A 22 -31.45 -26.71 1.23
C PRO A 22 -30.89 -27.28 2.53
N SER A 23 -29.67 -26.88 2.85
CA SER A 23 -29.09 -27.01 4.19
C SER A 23 -29.87 -26.20 5.22
N GLU A 24 -29.51 -26.36 6.50
CA GLU A 24 -29.86 -25.38 7.53
C GLU A 24 -29.34 -23.99 7.14
N ARG A 25 -30.11 -22.95 7.53
CA ARG A 25 -29.81 -21.56 7.24
C ARG A 25 -28.85 -20.99 8.30
N LEU A 26 -27.70 -20.49 7.85
CA LEU A 26 -26.74 -19.82 8.69
C LEU A 26 -26.90 -18.30 8.60
N GLN A 27 -27.08 -17.63 9.73
CA GLN A 27 -27.03 -16.17 9.81
C GLN A 27 -25.59 -15.70 10.02
N ILE A 28 -25.09 -14.87 9.11
CA ILE A 28 -23.77 -14.24 9.23
C ILE A 28 -23.88 -12.72 9.14
N ARG A 29 -22.94 -12.00 9.75
CA ARG A 29 -22.76 -10.57 9.57
C ARG A 29 -21.42 -10.32 8.88
N THR A 30 -21.46 -9.58 7.79
CA THR A 30 -20.24 -9.13 7.10
C THR A 30 -19.54 -8.06 7.93
N LYS A 31 -18.21 -8.00 7.83
CA LYS A 31 -17.40 -6.99 8.51
C LYS A 31 -17.63 -5.59 7.91
N LYS A 32 -17.24 -4.55 8.64
CA LYS A 32 -17.22 -3.18 8.12
C LYS A 32 -16.28 -3.06 6.92
N ALA A 33 -16.50 -2.04 6.08
CA ALA A 33 -15.62 -1.78 4.94
C ALA A 33 -14.23 -1.32 5.43
N PRO A 34 -13.14 -1.61 4.71
CA PRO A 34 -11.86 -0.99 5.02
C PRO A 34 -11.89 0.52 4.74
N PRO A 35 -10.93 1.30 5.28
CA PRO A 35 -10.88 2.74 5.07
C PRO A 35 -10.84 3.13 3.60
N SER A 36 -11.79 3.94 3.16
CA SER A 36 -11.85 4.47 1.79
C SER A 36 -10.84 5.59 1.54
N GLN A 37 -10.39 6.27 2.59
CA GLN A 37 -9.36 7.30 2.50
C GLN A 37 -7.96 6.69 2.61
N ALA A 38 -7.11 7.03 1.65
CA ALA A 38 -5.72 6.58 1.66
C ALA A 38 -4.92 7.30 2.78
N PRO A 39 -3.90 6.65 3.38
CA PRO A 39 -3.00 7.34 4.29
C PRO A 39 -2.24 8.46 3.55
N ARG A 40 -1.89 9.53 4.25
CA ARG A 40 -1.16 10.63 3.63
C ARG A 40 0.34 10.44 3.81
N ILE A 41 1.08 10.19 2.73
CA ILE A 41 2.55 10.16 2.78
C ILE A 41 3.07 11.57 3.07
N ILE A 42 3.84 11.73 4.15
CA ILE A 42 4.33 13.03 4.62
C ILE A 42 5.84 13.23 4.40
N GLY A 43 6.57 12.15 4.11
CA GLY A 43 8.00 12.30 3.88
C GLY A 43 8.68 11.04 3.36
N LYS A 44 9.79 11.28 2.65
CA LYS A 44 10.80 10.27 2.34
C LYS A 44 12.18 10.81 2.70
N ARG A 45 13.01 10.02 3.39
CA ARG A 45 14.35 10.42 3.83
C ARG A 45 15.35 9.29 3.59
N LEU A 46 16.46 9.61 2.93
CA LEU A 46 17.58 8.69 2.76
C LEU A 46 18.31 8.48 4.08
N LYS A 47 18.70 7.23 4.37
CA LYS A 47 19.44 6.82 5.56
C LYS A 47 20.47 5.75 5.17
N GLY A 48 21.58 6.19 4.60
CA GLY A 48 22.61 5.27 4.07
C GLY A 48 22.06 4.46 2.90
N GLN A 49 21.98 3.13 3.06
CA GLN A 49 21.46 2.20 2.05
C GLN A 49 19.95 1.94 2.18
N THR A 50 19.24 2.69 3.02
CA THR A 50 17.79 2.61 3.12
C THR A 50 17.13 3.95 2.85
N ILE A 51 15.83 3.91 2.59
CA ILE A 51 14.95 5.07 2.51
C ILE A 51 13.80 4.88 3.50
N ASN A 52 13.69 5.83 4.43
CA ASN A 52 12.56 5.92 5.33
C ASN A 52 11.39 6.57 4.61
N ILE A 53 10.21 5.98 4.69
CA ILE A 53 8.94 6.56 4.22
C ILE A 53 8.03 6.67 5.43
N ALA A 54 7.45 7.86 5.63
CA ALA A 54 6.53 8.13 6.73
C ALA A 54 5.18 8.65 6.20
N TRP A 55 4.11 8.32 6.90
CA TRP A 55 2.74 8.73 6.58
C TRP A 55 1.96 9.13 7.83
N GLU A 56 0.90 9.91 7.66
CA GLU A 56 -0.11 10.15 8.69
C GLU A 56 -1.07 8.97 8.79
N ASN A 57 -1.65 8.79 9.97
CA ASN A 57 -2.67 7.77 10.17
C ASN A 57 -3.89 8.06 9.28
N ALA A 58 -4.34 7.08 8.50
CA ALA A 58 -5.62 7.19 7.81
C ALA A 58 -6.75 7.32 8.83
N GLN A 59 -7.81 8.05 8.47
CA GLN A 59 -8.95 8.30 9.34
C GLN A 59 -10.16 7.54 8.79
N PRO A 60 -10.50 6.37 9.39
CA PRO A 60 -11.72 5.65 9.00
C PRO A 60 -12.96 6.50 9.28
N LEU A 61 -13.94 6.43 8.39
CA LEU A 61 -15.28 6.94 8.66
C LEU A 61 -15.97 6.10 9.76
N PRO A 62 -17.02 6.64 10.42
CA PRO A 62 -17.71 5.92 11.52
C PRO A 62 -18.22 4.50 11.16
N ASP A 63 -18.57 4.29 9.89
CA ASP A 63 -19.07 3.03 9.33
C ASP A 63 -17.96 2.13 8.73
N GLU A 64 -16.71 2.57 8.78
CA GLU A 64 -15.54 1.81 8.34
C GLU A 64 -14.86 1.07 9.51
N ALA A 65 -14.07 0.06 9.15
CA ALA A 65 -13.32 -0.77 10.07
C ALA A 65 -12.14 0.01 10.69
N ALA A 66 -11.83 -0.30 11.94
CA ALA A 66 -10.66 0.24 12.63
C ALA A 66 -9.36 -0.28 11.99
N ILE A 67 -8.30 0.53 12.07
CA ILE A 67 -7.00 0.19 11.48
C ILE A 67 -6.21 -0.70 12.44
N ASP A 68 -5.88 -1.90 11.97
CA ASP A 68 -5.02 -2.85 12.69
C ASP A 68 -3.53 -2.62 12.39
N GLY A 69 -3.24 -2.03 11.23
CA GLY A 69 -1.88 -1.66 10.81
C GLY A 69 -1.84 -1.21 9.36
N TYR A 70 -0.65 -1.30 8.76
CA TYR A 70 -0.37 -0.89 7.39
C TYR A 70 0.31 -1.99 6.61
N LYS A 71 -0.04 -2.07 5.33
CA LYS A 71 0.67 -2.87 4.33
C LYS A 71 1.43 -1.95 3.39
N VAL A 72 2.66 -2.32 3.08
CA VAL A 72 3.53 -1.57 2.17
C VAL A 72 4.02 -2.49 1.06
N LEU A 73 3.59 -2.25 -0.17
CA LEU A 73 4.10 -2.97 -1.34
C LEU A 73 5.25 -2.17 -1.96
N TYR A 74 6.42 -2.80 -2.01
CA TYR A 74 7.64 -2.25 -2.62
C TYR A 74 7.97 -3.05 -3.89
N ARG A 75 7.90 -2.39 -5.05
CA ARG A 75 8.07 -3.05 -6.36
C ARG A 75 8.81 -2.17 -7.35
N LYS A 76 9.48 -2.79 -8.32
CA LYS A 76 10.07 -2.05 -9.45
C LYS A 76 8.94 -1.45 -10.31
N GLN A 77 9.13 -0.23 -10.80
CA GLN A 77 8.15 0.44 -11.67
C GLN A 77 7.85 -0.45 -12.89
N GLY A 78 6.55 -0.62 -13.19
CA GLY A 78 6.08 -1.49 -14.28
C GLY A 78 5.96 -2.98 -13.91
N GLN A 79 6.46 -3.42 -12.76
CA GLN A 79 6.25 -4.78 -12.27
C GLN A 79 5.00 -4.86 -11.41
N VAL A 80 4.24 -5.96 -11.55
CA VAL A 80 3.07 -6.26 -10.71
C VAL A 80 3.51 -6.85 -9.37
N LEU A 81 4.54 -7.69 -9.38
CA LEU A 81 5.07 -8.34 -8.18
C LEU A 81 6.07 -7.45 -7.45
N GLY A 82 6.09 -7.59 -6.13
CA GLY A 82 7.01 -6.90 -5.24
C GLY A 82 7.01 -7.53 -3.85
N THR A 83 7.77 -6.93 -2.95
CA THR A 83 7.81 -7.34 -1.55
C THR A 83 6.70 -6.64 -0.78
N LEU A 84 5.85 -7.41 -0.11
CA LEU A 84 4.80 -6.90 0.75
C LEU A 84 5.27 -6.93 2.21
N TYR A 85 5.30 -5.76 2.84
CA TYR A 85 5.60 -5.59 4.25
C TYR A 85 4.33 -5.27 5.05
N THR A 86 4.33 -5.63 6.33
CA THR A 86 3.30 -5.23 7.30
C THR A 86 3.96 -4.50 8.47
N THR A 87 3.30 -3.45 8.98
CA THR A 87 3.80 -2.66 10.11
C THR A 87 2.66 -1.98 10.85
N SER A 88 2.78 -1.83 12.17
CA SER A 88 1.91 -0.96 12.98
C SER A 88 2.45 0.46 13.11
N ARG A 89 3.69 0.70 12.66
CA ARG A 89 4.31 2.03 12.69
C ARG A 89 3.80 2.87 11.53
N LEU A 90 3.83 4.18 11.70
CA LEU A 90 3.53 5.17 10.67
C LEU A 90 4.73 5.48 9.76
N TYR A 91 5.68 4.56 9.70
CA TYR A 91 6.84 4.62 8.82
C TYR A 91 7.38 3.23 8.54
N ILE A 92 8.22 3.14 7.51
CA ILE A 92 9.02 1.95 7.20
C ILE A 92 10.37 2.36 6.59
N ASP A 93 11.42 1.62 6.92
CA ASP A 93 12.72 1.70 6.24
C ASP A 93 12.75 0.63 5.14
N LEU A 94 12.90 1.05 3.88
CA LEU A 94 13.01 0.16 2.72
C LEU A 94 14.43 0.17 2.17
N PRO A 95 14.90 -0.91 1.54
CA PRO A 95 16.19 -0.90 0.85
C PRO A 95 16.17 0.15 -0.27
N LEU A 96 17.22 0.99 -0.33
CA LEU A 96 17.40 1.93 -1.42
C LEU A 96 17.81 1.14 -2.67
N PRO A 97 17.04 1.19 -3.77
CA PRO A 97 17.43 0.47 -4.97
C PRO A 97 18.73 1.05 -5.55
N ALA A 98 19.64 0.18 -6.01
CA ALA A 98 20.88 0.62 -6.65
C ALA A 98 20.62 1.29 -8.00
N GLU A 99 19.64 0.77 -8.74
CA GLU A 99 19.27 1.22 -10.09
C GLU A 99 17.77 1.10 -10.32
N GLY A 100 17.25 1.99 -11.17
CA GLY A 100 15.86 1.97 -11.64
C GLY A 100 14.89 2.66 -10.70
N ASP A 101 13.67 2.82 -11.20
CA ASP A 101 12.58 3.42 -10.43
C ASP A 101 11.73 2.34 -9.77
N TYR A 102 11.33 2.62 -8.53
CA TYR A 102 10.51 1.78 -7.70
C TYR A 102 9.27 2.53 -7.26
N VAL A 103 8.19 1.77 -7.08
CA VAL A 103 6.93 2.24 -6.55
C VAL A 103 6.75 1.68 -5.16
N VAL A 104 6.31 2.55 -4.25
CA VAL A 104 5.85 2.17 -2.92
C VAL A 104 4.40 2.51 -2.78
N GLU A 105 3.61 1.52 -2.42
CA GLU A 105 2.19 1.65 -2.13
C GLU A 105 1.94 1.38 -0.66
N VAL A 106 1.36 2.33 0.05
CA VAL A 106 0.98 2.22 1.46
C VAL A 106 -0.54 2.18 1.56
N ARG A 107 -1.07 1.22 2.31
CA ARG A 107 -2.52 1.09 2.55
C ARG A 107 -2.80 0.68 3.99
N ALA A 108 -3.91 1.15 4.54
CA ALA A 108 -4.40 0.66 5.83
C ALA A 108 -4.81 -0.82 5.70
N HIS A 109 -4.58 -1.59 6.76
CA HIS A 109 -5.02 -2.97 6.89
C HIS A 109 -6.00 -3.08 8.04
N THR A 110 -7.16 -3.69 7.79
CA THR A 110 -8.23 -3.86 8.78
C THR A 110 -8.84 -5.26 8.68
N GLU A 111 -9.65 -5.60 9.68
CA GLU A 111 -10.47 -6.81 9.63
C GLU A 111 -11.36 -6.90 8.37
N GLY A 112 -11.77 -5.76 7.81
CA GLY A 112 -12.64 -5.61 6.65
C GLY A 112 -11.92 -5.69 5.31
N GLY A 113 -10.59 -5.73 5.33
CA GLY A 113 -9.73 -5.80 4.14
C GLY A 113 -8.67 -4.72 4.13
N ASP A 114 -8.09 -4.49 2.95
CA ASP A 114 -7.11 -3.43 2.75
C ASP A 114 -7.79 -2.16 2.23
N GLY A 115 -7.42 -1.01 2.79
CA GLY A 115 -7.97 0.29 2.43
C GLY A 115 -7.39 0.87 1.14
N ALA A 116 -7.76 2.12 0.87
CA ALA A 116 -7.24 2.85 -0.29
C ALA A 116 -5.72 3.04 -0.24
N VAL A 117 -5.13 3.12 -1.44
CA VAL A 117 -3.68 3.10 -1.64
C VAL A 117 -3.15 4.52 -1.81
N ALA A 118 -2.12 4.85 -1.03
CA ALA A 118 -1.24 5.99 -1.27
C ALA A 118 0.03 5.51 -1.97
N GLN A 119 0.53 6.25 -2.95
CA GLN A 119 1.65 5.83 -3.78
C GLN A 119 2.75 6.88 -3.84
N ILE A 120 4.01 6.45 -3.83
CA ILE A 120 5.18 7.29 -4.11
C ILE A 120 6.21 6.54 -4.95
N GLN A 121 7.03 7.30 -5.70
CA GLN A 121 8.17 6.78 -6.45
C GLN A 121 9.49 7.03 -5.74
N ILE A 122 10.38 6.04 -5.81
CA ILE A 122 11.77 6.09 -5.38
C ILE A 122 12.64 5.83 -6.60
N THR A 123 13.55 6.74 -6.91
CA THR A 123 14.61 6.52 -7.90
C THR A 123 15.84 5.95 -7.20
N GLY A 124 16.44 4.93 -7.80
CA GLY A 124 17.65 4.31 -7.29
C GLY A 124 18.84 5.27 -7.18
N SER A 125 19.83 4.89 -6.38
CA SER A 125 21.00 5.73 -6.08
C SER A 125 21.80 6.13 -7.32
N GLY A 126 21.81 5.31 -8.38
CA GLY A 126 22.43 5.66 -9.66
C GLY A 126 21.92 6.96 -10.28
N GLY A 127 20.61 7.23 -10.22
CA GLY A 127 20.01 8.48 -10.71
C GLY A 127 20.35 9.69 -9.83
N VAL A 128 20.39 9.49 -8.51
CA VAL A 128 20.78 10.54 -7.55
C VAL A 128 22.25 10.92 -7.70
N MET A 129 23.13 9.93 -7.88
CA MET A 129 24.55 10.17 -8.11
C MET A 129 24.79 10.93 -9.42
N ALA A 130 24.11 10.56 -10.51
CA ALA A 130 24.19 11.29 -11.77
C ALA A 130 23.75 12.75 -11.63
N ALA A 131 22.63 13.02 -10.94
CA ALA A 131 22.15 14.37 -10.70
C ALA A 131 23.11 15.21 -9.84
N ARG A 132 23.73 14.64 -8.80
CA ARG A 132 24.74 15.31 -7.97
C ARG A 132 26.00 15.65 -8.77
N SER A 133 26.45 14.73 -9.62
CA SER A 133 27.59 14.98 -10.52
C SER A 133 27.30 16.13 -11.48
N LEU A 134 26.12 16.15 -12.10
CA LEU A 134 25.71 17.25 -12.99
C LEU A 134 25.61 18.58 -12.25
N ALA A 135 25.04 18.61 -11.04
CA ALA A 135 24.94 19.83 -10.25
C ALA A 135 26.31 20.41 -9.90
N LEU A 136 27.29 19.57 -9.54
CA LEU A 136 28.67 19.98 -9.28
C LEU A 136 29.35 20.53 -10.55
N ILE A 137 29.14 19.88 -11.70
CA ILE A 137 29.69 20.34 -12.99
C ILE A 137 29.09 21.70 -13.38
N LEU A 138 27.77 21.88 -13.21
CA LEU A 138 27.11 23.15 -13.51
C LEU A 138 27.63 24.28 -12.61
N LEU A 139 27.82 24.00 -11.31
CA LEU A 139 28.40 24.96 -10.36
C LEU A 139 29.83 25.33 -10.75
N ALA A 140 30.66 24.36 -11.14
CA ALA A 140 32.03 24.61 -11.57
C ALA A 140 32.08 25.46 -12.85
N LEU A 141 31.19 25.19 -13.82
CA LEU A 141 31.08 25.98 -15.05
C LEU A 141 30.61 27.42 -14.80
N LEU A 142 29.71 27.62 -13.82
CA LEU A 142 29.32 28.96 -13.36
C LEU A 142 30.47 29.71 -12.69
N CYS A 143 31.30 29.03 -11.90
CA CYS A 143 32.48 29.63 -11.23
C CYS A 143 33.64 29.95 -12.19
N LEU A 144 33.71 29.33 -13.37
CA LEU A 144 34.78 29.56 -14.37
C LEU A 144 34.46 30.72 -15.34
N ASN A 145 33.22 31.20 -15.36
CA ASN A 145 32.74 32.27 -16.24
C ASN A 145 32.53 33.61 -15.49
N LEU A 146 33.11 33.79 -14.30
CA LEU A 146 33.06 34.99 -13.46
C LEU A 146 34.46 35.57 -13.24
#